data_AF-A0AAW0FG09-F1
#
_entry.id   AF-A0AAW0FG09-F1
#
_cell.length_a   1.000
_cell.length_b   1.000
_cell.length_c   1.000
_cell.angle_alpha   90.00
_cell.angle_beta   90.00
_cell.angle_gamma   90.00
#
_symmetry.space_group_name_H-M   'P 1'
#
loop_
_entity.id
_entity.type
_entity.pdbx_description
1 polymer ?
#
loop_
_entity_poly.entity_id
_entity_poly.type
_entity_poly.pdbx_seq_one_letter_code
_entity_poly.pdbx_strand_id
1 'polypeptide(L)' 'MEPIVLSISFIASIILLRWIKRIYKPSLPLPPGPKGYPIIGNMLDVPSVMPWKAFQEWSKTYGDVMFLNLPG' A
#
# COMPACT_ATOMS: atom_id res chain seq x y z
N MET A 1 0.00 -21.00 34.28
CA MET A 1 -0.49 -20.34 33.06
C MET A 1 0.24 -20.99 31.90
N GLU A 2 -0.44 -21.89 31.19
CA GLU A 2 0.21 -22.70 30.14
C GLU A 2 0.71 -21.78 29.00
N PRO A 3 1.97 -21.89 28.56
CA PRO A 3 2.55 -21.05 27.50
C PRO A 3 1.76 -21.12 26.18
N ILE A 4 1.03 -22.22 25.99
CA ILE A 4 0.12 -22.47 24.87
C ILE A 4 -1.04 -21.45 24.87
N VAL A 5 -1.63 -21.15 26.03
CA VAL A 5 -2.76 -20.22 26.13
C VAL A 5 -2.32 -18.80 25.78
N LEU A 6 -1.15 -18.38 26.25
CA LEU A 6 -0.59 -17.06 25.92
C LEU A 6 -0.32 -16.91 24.42
N SER A 7 0.21 -17.94 23.78
CA SER A 7 0.50 -17.95 22.34
C SER A 7 -0.78 -17.85 21.50
N ILE A 8 -1.83 -18.58 21.88
CA ILE A 8 -3.14 -18.53 21.21
C ILE A 8 -3.77 -17.14 21.36
N SER A 9 -3.78 -16.58 22.58
CA SER A 9 -4.29 -15.22 22.82
C SER A 9 -3.55 -14.16 22.02
N PHE A 10 -2.22 -14.30 21.88
CA PHE A 10 -1.41 -13.37 21.09
C PHE A 10 -1.75 -13.43 19.59
N ILE A 11 -1.86 -14.63 19.01
CA ILE A 11 -2.24 -14.81 17.61
C ILE A 11 -3.66 -14.28 17.37
N ALA A 12 -4.61 -14.60 18.25
CA ALA A 12 -5.98 -14.13 18.17
C ALA A 12 -6.05 -12.58 18.22
N SER A 13 -5.26 -11.95 19.09
CA SER A 13 -5.14 -10.50 19.17
C SER A 13 -4.63 -9.88 17.86
N ILE A 14 -3.58 -10.45 17.25
CA ILE A 14 -3.05 -9.98 15.95
C ILE A 14 -4.11 -10.08 14.85
N ILE A 15 -4.83 -11.19 14.77
CA ILE A 15 -5.88 -11.40 13.78
C ILE A 15 -7.01 -10.39 13.98
N LEU A 16 -7.46 -10.20 15.23
CA LEU A 16 -8.50 -9.24 15.57
C LEU A 16 -8.10 -7.81 15.20
N LEU A 17 -6.88 -7.39 15.55
CA LEU A 17 -6.37 -6.06 15.20
C LEU A 17 -6.30 -5.84 13.69
N ARG A 18 -5.88 -6.85 12.92
CA ARG A 18 -5.88 -6.79 11.44
C ARG A 18 -7.29 -6.70 10.87
N TRP A 19 -8.24 -7.42 11.44
CA TRP A 19 -9.63 -7.42 11.01
C TRP A 19 -10.31 -6.07 11.28
N ILE A 20 -10.15 -5.53 12.49
CA ILE A 20 -10.62 -4.19 12.87
C ILE A 20 -10.04 -3.15 11.92
N LYS A 21 -8.72 -3.13 11.71
CA LYS A 21 -8.08 -2.19 10.77
C LYS A 21 -8.64 -2.30 9.36
N ARG A 22 -9.06 -3.48 8.92
CA ARG A 22 -9.65 -3.69 7.59
C ARG A 22 -11.06 -3.12 7.48
N ILE A 23 -11.86 -3.23 8.54
CA ILE A 23 -13.24 -2.72 8.59
C ILE A 23 -13.27 -1.19 8.67
N TYR A 24 -12.40 -0.61 9.50
CA TYR A 24 -12.38 0.83 9.72
C TYR A 24 -11.54 1.59 8.69
N LYS A 25 -11.01 0.92 7.66
CA LYS A 25 -10.31 1.61 6.57
C LYS A 25 -11.34 2.14 5.58
N PRO A 26 -11.49 3.47 5.42
CA PRO A 26 -12.39 4.01 4.40
C PRO A 26 -11.98 3.48 3.02
N SER A 27 -12.91 2.77 2.38
CA SER A 27 -12.72 2.07 1.12
C SER A 27 -13.27 2.91 -0.03
N LEU A 28 -12.61 4.03 -0.32
CA LEU A 28 -12.72 4.57 -1.67
C LEU A 28 -11.70 3.83 -2.55
N PRO A 29 -12.06 3.47 -3.79
CA PRO A 29 -11.08 2.96 -4.72
C PRO A 29 -9.97 3.99 -4.85
N LEU A 30 -8.73 3.52 -4.81
CA LEU A 30 -7.59 4.38 -5.08
C LEU A 30 -7.71 4.93 -6.51
N PRO A 31 -7.24 6.15 -6.75
CA PRO A 31 -7.12 6.65 -8.12
C PRO A 31 -6.25 5.69 -8.95
N PRO A 32 -6.44 5.67 -10.28
CA PRO A 32 -5.64 4.82 -11.17
C PRO A 32 -4.14 5.19 -11.10
N GLY A 33 -3.26 4.30 -11.51
CA GLY A 33 -1.83 4.58 -11.49
C GLY A 33 -0.96 3.42 -11.98
N PRO A 34 0.35 3.65 -12.16
CA PRO A 34 1.28 2.63 -12.60
C PRO A 34 1.39 1.51 -11.56
N LYS A 35 1.37 0.27 -12.05
CA LYS A 35 1.39 -0.91 -11.18
C LYS A 35 2.78 -1.13 -10.60
N GLY A 36 2.94 -0.87 -9.31
CA GLY A 36 4.20 -1.12 -8.60
C GLY A 36 4.53 -2.61 -8.45
N TYR A 37 5.82 -2.88 -8.25
CA TYR A 37 6.33 -4.22 -7.96
C TYR A 37 5.88 -4.71 -6.58
N PRO A 38 5.84 -6.04 -6.35
CA PRO A 38 5.64 -6.59 -5.01
C PRO A 38 6.69 -6.02 -4.04
N ILE A 39 6.27 -5.67 -2.82
CA ILE A 39 7.11 -5.17 -1.70
C ILE A 39 7.65 -3.74 -1.91
N ILE A 40 8.33 -3.46 -3.03
CA ILE A 40 9.02 -2.17 -3.28
C ILE A 40 8.16 -1.14 -4.02
N GLY A 41 6.97 -1.51 -4.50
CA GLY A 41 6.08 -0.61 -5.21
C GLY A 41 6.71 -0.01 -6.48
N ASN A 42 6.48 1.29 -6.70
CA ASN A 42 6.93 2.08 -7.83
C ASN A 42 8.29 2.76 -7.59
N MET A 43 9.05 2.37 -6.56
CA MET A 43 10.32 3.03 -6.22
C MET A 43 11.31 3.04 -7.40
N LEU A 44 11.35 1.96 -8.18
CA LEU A 44 12.21 1.85 -9.36
C LEU A 44 11.63 2.55 -10.60
N ASP A 45 10.33 2.85 -10.58
CA ASP A 45 9.64 3.49 -11.71
C ASP A 45 9.80 5.01 -11.68
N VAL A 46 10.10 5.59 -10.51
CA VAL A 46 10.33 7.04 -10.35
C VAL A 46 11.80 7.37 -10.66
N PRO A 47 12.10 8.01 -11.81
CA PRO A 47 13.48 8.29 -12.17
C PRO A 47 14.05 9.38 -11.26
N SER A 48 15.29 9.18 -10.79
CA SER A 48 15.98 10.15 -9.93
C SER A 48 16.33 11.46 -10.65
N VAL A 49 16.41 11.42 -11.98
CA VAL A 49 16.69 12.57 -12.83
C VAL A 49 15.43 12.94 -13.59
N MET A 50 14.96 14.18 -13.44
CA MET A 50 13.77 14.71 -14.12
C MET A 50 12.48 13.89 -13.90
N PRO A 51 12.07 13.59 -12.65
CA PRO A 51 10.86 12.80 -12.35
C PRO A 51 9.57 13.40 -12.95
N TRP A 52 9.53 14.72 -13.11
CA TRP A 52 8.39 15.41 -13.73
C TRP A 52 8.09 14.94 -15.16
N LYS A 53 9.08 14.45 -15.92
CA LYS A 53 8.83 13.91 -17.27
C LYS A 53 8.01 12.63 -17.20
N ALA A 54 8.39 11.71 -16.30
CA ALA A 54 7.62 10.49 -16.06
C ALA A 54 6.21 10.81 -15.55
N PHE A 55 6.09 11.76 -14.60
CA PHE A 55 4.78 12.20 -14.11
C PHE A 55 3.91 12.85 -15.21
N GLN A 56 4.51 13.61 -16.14
CA GLN A 56 3.80 14.20 -17.27
C GLN A 56 3.32 13.13 -18.27
N GLU A 57 4.06 12.05 -18.45
CA GLU A 57 3.61 10.92 -19.27
C GLU A 57 2.49 10.17 -18.56
N TRP A 58 2.65 9.88 -17.28
CA TRP A 58 1.63 9.20 -16.48
C TRP A 58 0.36 10.01 -16.33
N SER A 59 0.40 11.35 -16.30
CA SER A 59 -0.81 12.18 -16.23
C SER A 59 -1.65 12.07 -17.51
N LYS A 60 -1.00 11.89 -18.66
CA LYS A 60 -1.70 11.59 -19.93
C LYS A 60 -2.36 10.21 -19.92
N THR A 61 -1.80 9.25 -19.19
CA THR A 61 -2.31 7.86 -19.14
C THR A 61 -3.35 7.65 -18.03
N TYR A 62 -3.13 8.19 -16.84
CA TYR A 62 -3.94 7.94 -15.63
C TYR A 62 -4.79 9.14 -15.21
N GLY A 63 -4.58 10.32 -15.80
CA GLY A 63 -5.31 11.55 -15.50
C GLY A 63 -4.60 12.42 -14.46
N ASP A 64 -5.30 13.48 -14.05
CA ASP A 64 -4.75 14.53 -13.17
C ASP A 64 -4.43 14.05 -11.75
N VAL A 65 -5.09 12.98 -11.30
CA VAL A 65 -4.88 12.37 -9.98
C VAL A 65 -4.55 10.90 -10.17
N MET A 66 -3.38 10.49 -9.70
CA MET A 66 -2.91 9.11 -9.80
C MET A 66 -2.36 8.59 -8.47
N PHE A 67 -2.40 7.28 -8.27
CA PHE A 67 -1.84 6.62 -7.10
C PHE A 67 -0.46 6.03 -7.42
N LEU A 68 0.53 6.31 -6.56
CA LEU A 68 1.84 5.65 -6.58
C LEU A 68 2.05 4.90 -5.28
N ASN A 69 2.43 3.63 -5.38
CA ASN A 69 2.79 2.82 -4.23
C ASN A 69 4.28 3.00 -3.94
N LEU A 70 4.66 3.68 -2.87
CA LEU A 70 6.07 3.81 -2.46
C LEU A 70 6.29 3.05 -1.15
N PRO A 71 7.45 2.40 -0.97
CA PRO A 71 7.79 1.76 0.29
C PRO A 71 7.92 2.86 1.36
N GLY A 72 7.36 2.62 2.54
CA GLY A 72 7.35 3.52 3.69
C GLY A 72 7.58 2.79 5.00
#